data_AF-A0A3A4JRX4-F1
#
_entry.id   AF-A0A3A4JRX4-F1
#
_cell.length_a   1.000
_cell.length_b   1.000
_cell.length_c   1.000
_cell.angle_alpha   90.00
_cell.angle_beta   90.00
_cell.angle_gamma   90.00
#
_symmetry.space_group_name_H-M   'P 1'
#
loop_
_entity.id
_entity.type
_entity.pdbx_description
1 polymer ?
#
loop_
_entity_poly.entity_id
_entity_poly.type
_entity_poly.pdbx_seq_one_letter_code
_entity_poly.pdbx_strand_id
1 'polypeptide(L)' 'MILRKRIKEHNKGLVFSTRRYMPLKLFYYEVYTDEKAVRQREKSLKYHGNSVKELKRRVGIS' A
#
# COMPACT_ATOMS: atom_id res chain seq x y z
N MET A 1 4.66 -13.60 -3.64
CA MET A 1 3.59 -12.91 -4.40
C MET A 1 2.22 -12.97 -3.69
N ILE A 2 2.12 -12.55 -2.43
CA ILE A 2 0.87 -12.65 -1.64
C ILE A 2 -0.04 -11.42 -1.85
N LEU A 3 0.56 -10.26 -2.15
CA LEU A 3 -0.12 -8.97 -2.28
C LEU A 3 -1.11 -8.91 -3.46
N ARG A 4 -0.72 -9.45 -4.63
CA ARG A 4 -1.58 -9.48 -5.83
C ARG A 4 -2.85 -10.31 -5.60
N LYS A 5 -2.71 -11.44 -4.88
CA LYS A 5 -3.85 -12.30 -4.54
C LYS A 5 -4.79 -11.57 -3.58
N ARG A 6 -4.26 -10.95 -2.51
CA ARG A 6 -5.07 -10.15 -1.57
C ARG A 6 -5.85 -9.04 -2.26
N ILE A 7 -5.20 -8.26 -3.14
CA ILE A 7 -5.86 -7.16 -3.87
C ILE A 7 -6.94 -7.70 -4.81
N LYS A 8 -6.69 -8.83 -5.48
CA LYS A 8 -7.68 -9.47 -6.36
C LYS A 8 -8.91 -9.94 -5.57
N GLU A 9 -8.74 -10.48 -4.37
CA GLU A 9 -9.86 -10.89 -3.52
C GLU A 9 -10.62 -9.69 -2.93
N HIS A 10 -9.90 -8.65 -2.52
CA HIS A 10 -10.49 -7.38 -2.07
C HIS A 10 -11.15 -6.58 -3.19
N ASN A 11 -10.80 -6.77 -4.46
CA ASN A 11 -11.54 -6.15 -5.58
C ASN A 11 -12.71 -7.03 -6.06
N LYS A 12 -12.73 -8.31 -5.68
CA LYS A 12 -13.78 -9.27 -6.06
C LYS A 12 -15.01 -9.26 -5.15
N GLY A 13 -15.07 -8.41 -4.12
CA GLY A 13 -16.23 -8.40 -3.21
C GLY A 13 -16.19 -9.47 -2.12
N LEU A 14 -15.14 -10.31 -2.06
CA LEU A 14 -15.12 -11.51 -1.21
C LEU A 14 -14.98 -11.19 0.29
N VAL A 15 -14.64 -9.94 0.63
CA VAL A 15 -14.54 -9.47 2.02
C VAL A 15 -15.68 -8.48 2.27
N PHE A 16 -16.64 -8.90 3.09
CA PHE A 16 -17.87 -8.14 3.38
C PHE A 16 -17.59 -6.73 3.93
N SER A 17 -16.54 -6.59 4.74
CA SER A 17 -16.15 -5.31 5.35
C SER A 17 -15.49 -4.32 4.39
N THR A 18 -14.86 -4.76 3.30
CA THR A 18 -14.19 -3.88 2.31
C THR A 18 -14.99 -3.69 1.03
N ARG A 19 -16.11 -4.41 0.88
CA ARG A 19 -17.06 -4.31 -0.26
C ARG A 19 -17.61 -2.91 -0.50
N ARG A 20 -17.74 -2.09 0.55
CA ARG A 20 -18.24 -0.72 0.44
C ARG A 20 -17.21 0.30 -0.08
N TYR A 21 -15.93 -0.07 -0.09
CA TYR A 21 -14.81 0.78 -0.52
C TYR A 21 -14.18 0.32 -1.85
N MET A 22 -14.88 -0.56 -2.60
CA MET A 22 -14.44 -1.01 -3.91
C MET A 22 -14.80 0.00 -5.00
N PRO A 23 -13.94 0.20 -6.01
CA PRO A 23 -12.72 -0.56 -6.28
C PRO A 23 -11.48 -0.05 -5.51
N LEU A 24 -10.72 -0.95 -4.87
CA LEU A 24 -9.40 -0.65 -4.33
C LEU A 24 -8.38 -0.58 -5.49
N LYS A 25 -8.02 0.64 -5.89
CA LYS A 25 -6.90 0.88 -6.82
C LYS A 25 -5.58 0.88 -6.07
N LEU A 26 -4.70 -0.05 -6.41
CA LEU A 26 -3.31 -0.03 -5.96
C LEU A 26 -2.54 0.99 -6.81
N PHE A 27 -2.20 2.14 -6.22
CA PHE A 27 -1.42 3.15 -6.92
C PHE A 27 0.09 2.92 -6.82
N TYR A 28 0.55 2.31 -5.72
CA TYR A 28 1.97 2.15 -5.45
C TYR A 28 2.24 0.97 -4.52
N TYR A 29 3.30 0.20 -4.81
CA TYR A 29 3.86 -0.77 -3.88
C TYR A 29 5.38 -0.85 -4.10
N GLU A 30 6.14 -0.96 -3.02
CA GLU A 30 7.58 -1.23 -3.05
C GLU A 30 7.84 -2.66 -2.60
N VAL A 31 8.85 -3.30 -3.19
CA VAL A 31 9.33 -4.61 -2.77
C VAL A 31 10.79 -4.47 -2.39
N TYR A 32 11.15 -4.99 -1.23
CA TYR A 32 12.52 -4.99 -0.73
C TYR A 32 12.97 -6.44 -0.50
N THR A 33 14.24 -6.70 -0.73
CA THR A 33 14.87 -8.02 -0.51
C THR A 33 15.27 -8.24 0.94
N ASP A 34 15.50 -7.17 1.70
CA ASP A 34 15.94 -7.21 3.09
C ASP A 34 14.82 -6.79 4.06
N GLU A 35 14.59 -7.60 5.10
CA GLU A 35 13.54 -7.34 6.08
C GLU A 35 13.81 -6.11 6.94
N LYS A 36 15.07 -5.80 7.26
CA LYS A 36 15.41 -4.59 8.04
C LYS A 36 15.10 -3.34 7.25
N ALA A 37 15.38 -3.34 5.94
CA ALA A 37 15.01 -2.25 5.04
C ALA A 37 13.49 -2.04 5.01
N VAL A 38 12.69 -3.12 4.93
CA VAL A 38 11.21 -3.03 5.01
C VAL A 38 10.78 -2.39 6.32
N ARG A 39 11.30 -2.86 7.46
CA ARG A 39 10.90 -2.36 8.78
C ARG A 39 11.28 -0.90 8.98
N GLN A 40 12.46 -0.48 8.54
CA GLN A 40 12.87 0.92 8.59
C GLN A 40 11.95 1.78 7.73
N ARG A 41 11.65 1.35 6.50
CA ARG A 41 10.75 2.05 5.59
C ARG A 41 9.34 2.18 6.16
N GLU A 42 8.79 1.09 6.69
CA GLU A 42 7.47 1.06 7.32
C GLU A 42 7.42 2.00 8.52
N LYS A 43 8.46 2.00 9.36
CA LYS A 43 8.59 2.90 10.51
C LYS A 43 8.64 4.36 10.04
N SER A 44 9.49 4.70 9.08
CA SER A 44 9.55 6.06 8.55
C SER A 44 8.20 6.53 7.99
N LEU A 45 7.48 5.69 7.25
CA LEU A 45 6.16 6.04 6.72
C LEU A 45 5.07 6.19 7.80
N LYS A 46 5.12 5.39 8.87
CA LYS A 46 4.17 5.48 10.00
C LYS A 46 4.40 6.72 10.87
N TYR A 47 5.66 7.07 11.11
CA TYR A 47 6.01 8.15 12.04
C TYR A 47 6.14 9.52 11.36
N HIS A 48 6.44 9.58 10.06
CA HIS A 48 6.61 10.84 9.33
C HIS A 48 5.50 11.04 8.30
N GLY A 49 4.45 11.78 8.68
CA GLY A 49 3.37 12.18 7.77
C GLY A 49 3.86 12.96 6.54
N ASN A 50 4.98 13.70 6.67
CA ASN A 50 5.64 14.38 5.55
C ASN A 50 6.23 13.41 4.53
N SER A 51 6.75 12.25 4.97
CA SER A 51 7.29 11.23 4.06
C SER A 51 6.19 10.61 3.19
N VAL A 52 4.96 10.48 3.72
CA VAL A 52 3.79 10.03 2.94
C VAL A 52 3.39 11.08 1.90
N LYS A 53 3.44 12.37 2.26
CA LYS A 53 3.13 13.48 1.33
C LYS A 53 4.15 13.56 0.20
N GLU A 54 5.43 13.42 0.51
CA GLU A 54 6.50 13.36 -0.50
C GLU A 54 6.37 12.11 -1.38
N LEU A 55 6.01 10.96 -0.81
CA LEU A 55 5.76 9.74 -1.58
C LEU A 55 4.61 9.95 -2.59
N LYS A 56 3.48 10.54 -2.16
CA LYS A 56 2.36 10.86 -3.06
C LYS A 56 2.78 11.77 -4.21
N ARG A 57 3.64 12.76 -3.92
CA ARG A 57 4.20 13.66 -4.93
C ARG A 57 5.15 12.94 -5.90
N ARG A 58 6.01 12.04 -5.41
CA ARG A 58 6.90 11.21 -6.25
C ARG A 58 6.15 10.26 -7.18
N VAL A 59 5.02 9.71 -6.72
CA VAL A 59 4.19 8.80 -7.52
C VAL A 59 3.22 9.57 -8.44
N GLY A 60 3.12 10.89 -8.32
CA GLY A 60 2.29 11.73 -9.18
C GLY A 60 0.78 11.61 -8.89
N ILE A 61 0.41 11.27 -7.64
CA ILE A 61 -1.00 11.17 -7.19
C ILE A 61 -1.41 12.47 -6.46
N SER A 62 -0.75 13.59 -6.77
CA SER A 62 -0.97 14.88 -6.11
C SER A 62 -1.95 15.76 -6.87
#